data_AF-A0A9D9P226-F1
#
_entry.id   AF-A0A9D9P226-F1
#
_cell.length_a   1.000
_cell.length_b   1.000
_cell.length_c   1.000
_cell.angle_alpha   90.00
_cell.angle_beta   90.00
_cell.angle_gamma   90.00
#
_symmetry.space_group_name_H-M   'P 1'
#
loop_
_entity.id
_entity.type
_entity.pdbx_description
1 polymer ?
#
loop_
_entity_poly.entity_id
_entity_poly.type
_entity_poly.pdbx_seq_one_letter_code
_entity_poly.pdbx_strand_id
1 'polypeptide(L)'
;RETVAEHSRQIAELRETVRENTRQIAEQTRQIEGLRETVLLLAQRLDTVAGRTDMALGELLELRAERRLSSWLGRFLRGLRVRPPGEWEREFRPLLSPAAFDRLLDADLLARGRLTLDGQREVWLAIEVSRVIDAEDVARAQEWAQLLREVGLVAVPVVLGAALTGEAREAVERERVLFVEATLQRVWVHGWEAVRERWVA
;
A
#
# COMPACT_ATOMS: atom_id res chain seq x y z
N ARG A 1 19.83 2.52 80.71
CA ARG A 1 18.98 1.29 80.60
C ARG A 1 17.68 1.61 79.85
N GLU A 2 17.05 2.75 80.14
CA GLU A 2 15.83 3.22 79.47
C GLU A 2 16.02 3.53 77.97
N THR A 3 17.10 4.21 77.59
CA THR A 3 17.47 4.47 76.17
C THR A 3 17.73 3.19 75.36
N VAL A 4 18.27 2.14 75.98
CA VAL A 4 18.50 0.85 75.31
C VAL A 4 17.18 0.11 75.07
N ALA A 5 16.22 0.22 76.00
CA ALA A 5 14.88 -0.36 75.83
C ALA A 5 14.08 0.36 74.73
N GLU A 6 14.17 1.70 74.69
CA GLU A 6 13.52 2.53 73.66
C GLU A 6 14.07 2.24 72.27
N HIS A 7 15.40 2.21 72.11
CA HIS A 7 16.03 1.83 70.83
C HIS A 7 15.69 0.39 70.42
N SER A 8 15.60 -0.54 71.38
CA SER A 8 15.21 -1.93 71.09
C SER A 8 13.77 -2.03 70.57
N ARG A 9 12.88 -1.18 71.09
CA ARG A 9 11.48 -1.09 70.63
C ARG A 9 11.41 -0.48 69.22
N GLN A 10 12.12 0.62 68.97
CA GLN A 10 12.21 1.24 67.64
C GLN A 10 12.80 0.28 66.58
N ILE A 11 13.83 -0.48 66.94
CA ILE A 11 14.42 -1.50 66.04
C ILE A 11 13.43 -2.62 65.74
N ALA A 12 12.60 -3.04 66.70
CA ALA A 12 11.58 -4.05 66.49
C ALA A 12 10.48 -3.56 65.53
N GLU A 13 10.00 -2.32 65.73
CA GLU A 13 9.01 -1.68 64.86
C GLU A 13 9.56 -1.47 63.43
N LEU A 14 10.78 -0.96 63.29
CA LEU A 14 11.46 -0.82 62.00
C LEU A 14 11.59 -2.16 61.28
N ARG A 15 11.96 -3.24 61.99
CA ARG A 15 12.05 -4.58 61.41
C ARG A 15 10.71 -5.07 60.88
N GLU A 16 9.61 -4.75 61.55
CA GLU A 16 8.28 -5.15 61.08
C GLU A 16 7.85 -4.37 59.85
N THR A 17 8.05 -3.04 59.84
CA THR A 17 7.80 -2.20 58.66
C THR A 17 8.64 -2.65 57.46
N VAL A 18 9.92 -2.98 57.67
CA VAL A 18 10.79 -3.50 56.59
C VAL A 18 10.28 -4.84 56.04
N ARG A 19 9.82 -5.75 56.91
CA ARG A 19 9.23 -7.03 56.46
C ARG A 19 7.98 -6.81 55.63
N GLU A 20 7.11 -5.92 56.07
CA GLU A 20 5.86 -5.63 55.37
C GLU A 20 6.14 -4.96 54.01
N ASN A 21 7.03 -3.97 53.98
CA ASN A 21 7.46 -3.34 52.71
C ASN A 21 8.11 -4.37 51.77
N THR A 22 8.90 -5.32 52.30
CA THR A 22 9.52 -6.37 51.47
C THR A 22 8.45 -7.28 50.83
N ARG A 23 7.38 -7.61 51.57
CA ARG A 23 6.25 -8.36 51.02
C ARG A 23 5.51 -7.57 49.94
N GLN A 24 5.26 -6.28 50.18
CA GLN A 24 4.59 -5.41 49.21
C GLN A 24 5.41 -5.24 47.93
N ILE A 25 6.74 -5.04 48.04
CA ILE A 25 7.64 -4.96 46.89
C ILE A 25 7.63 -6.27 46.09
N ALA A 26 7.67 -7.42 46.76
CA ALA A 26 7.61 -8.72 46.08
C ALA A 26 6.29 -8.90 45.32
N GLU A 27 5.17 -8.49 45.93
CA GLU A 27 3.85 -8.56 45.27
C GLU A 27 3.75 -7.60 44.08
N GLN A 28 4.17 -6.35 44.25
CA GLN A 28 4.23 -5.38 43.15
C GLN A 28 5.13 -5.85 42.02
N THR A 29 6.27 -6.49 42.33
CA THR A 29 7.17 -7.06 41.31
C THR A 29 6.46 -8.15 40.50
N ARG A 30 5.69 -9.04 41.15
CA ARG A 30 4.89 -10.06 40.45
C ARG A 30 3.80 -9.44 39.58
N GLN A 31 3.12 -8.40 40.07
CA GLN A 31 2.11 -7.68 39.30
C GLN A 31 2.71 -6.97 38.08
N ILE A 32 3.89 -6.34 38.23
CA ILE A 32 4.63 -5.70 37.14
C ILE A 32 5.03 -6.73 36.08
N GLU A 33 5.49 -7.91 36.47
CA GLU A 33 5.85 -8.97 35.51
C GLU A 33 4.62 -9.47 34.73
N GLY A 34 3.49 -9.69 35.41
CA GLY A 34 2.24 -10.06 34.74
C GLY A 34 1.69 -8.98 33.80
N LEU A 35 1.84 -7.71 34.17
CA LEU A 35 1.51 -6.58 33.28
C LEU A 35 2.44 -6.54 32.05
N ARG A 36 3.74 -6.77 32.24
CA ARG A 36 4.72 -6.82 31.15
C ARG A 36 4.37 -7.91 30.15
N GLU A 37 4.05 -9.11 30.60
CA GLU A 37 3.61 -10.21 29.73
C GLU A 37 2.35 -9.84 28.94
N THR A 38 1.38 -9.22 29.62
CA THR A 38 0.13 -8.75 28.97
C THR A 38 0.42 -7.71 27.89
N VAL A 39 1.29 -6.73 28.16
CA VAL A 39 1.67 -5.69 27.19
C VAL A 39 2.34 -6.29 25.95
N LEU A 40 3.25 -7.26 26.14
CA LEU A 40 3.91 -7.93 25.02
C LEU A 40 2.91 -8.71 24.15
N LEU A 41 1.96 -9.42 24.77
CA LEU A 41 0.90 -10.12 24.06
C LEU A 41 -0.01 -9.16 23.29
N LEU A 42 -0.36 -8.01 23.88
CA LEU A 42 -1.16 -6.99 23.21
C LEU A 42 -0.43 -6.36 22.03
N ALA A 43 0.87 -6.07 22.16
CA ALA A 43 1.68 -5.56 21.05
C ALA A 43 1.69 -6.53 19.86
N GLN A 44 1.92 -7.82 20.10
CA GLN A 44 1.91 -8.83 19.04
C GLN A 44 0.54 -8.95 18.34
N ARG A 45 -0.55 -8.85 19.11
CA ARG A 45 -1.91 -8.84 18.54
C ARG A 45 -2.16 -7.58 17.72
N LEU A 46 -1.68 -6.43 18.17
CA LEU A 46 -1.81 -5.18 17.45
C LEU A 46 -1.08 -5.23 16.11
N ASP A 47 0.14 -5.78 16.06
CA ASP A 47 0.90 -5.98 14.81
C ASP A 47 0.13 -6.88 13.83
N THR A 48 -0.51 -7.93 14.34
CA THR A 48 -1.35 -8.83 13.53
C THR A 48 -2.56 -8.08 12.94
N VAL A 49 -3.20 -7.22 13.73
CA VAL A 49 -4.34 -6.40 13.26
C VAL A 49 -3.90 -5.34 12.26
N ALA A 50 -2.75 -4.70 12.49
CA ALA A 50 -2.16 -3.73 11.56
C ALA A 50 -1.90 -4.37 10.20
N GLY A 51 -1.23 -5.53 10.16
CA GLY A 51 -0.96 -6.25 8.91
C GLY A 51 -2.24 -6.66 8.16
N ARG A 52 -3.28 -7.13 8.86
CA ARG A 52 -4.58 -7.43 8.23
C ARG A 52 -5.26 -6.18 7.68
N THR A 53 -5.12 -5.05 8.37
CA THR A 53 -5.68 -3.77 7.93
C THR A 53 -4.97 -3.27 6.68
N ASP A 54 -3.64 -3.39 6.62
CA ASP A 54 -2.86 -2.99 5.44
C ASP A 54 -3.24 -3.82 4.20
N MET A 55 -3.40 -5.14 4.35
CA MET A 55 -3.90 -6.01 3.27
C MET A 55 -5.29 -5.58 2.80
N ALA A 56 -6.24 -5.40 3.73
CA ALA A 56 -7.61 -4.98 3.38
C ALA A 56 -7.66 -3.60 2.72
N LEU A 57 -6.78 -2.67 3.11
CA LEU A 57 -6.67 -1.35 2.48
C LEU A 57 -6.06 -1.44 1.07
N GLY A 58 -5.18 -2.40 0.80
CA GLY A 58 -4.67 -2.72 -0.53
C GLY A 58 -5.79 -3.19 -1.45
N GLU A 59 -6.51 -4.25 -1.07
CA GLU A 59 -7.65 -4.79 -1.84
C GLU A 59 -8.73 -3.73 -2.10
N LEU A 60 -9.02 -2.90 -1.10
CA LEU A 60 -10.00 -1.81 -1.24
C LEU A 60 -9.55 -0.77 -2.27
N LEU A 61 -8.24 -0.48 -2.36
CA LEU A 61 -7.70 0.46 -3.34
C LEU A 61 -7.84 -0.08 -4.76
N GLU A 62 -7.51 -1.35 -4.98
CA GLU A 62 -7.69 -2.05 -6.26
C GLU A 62 -9.17 -2.06 -6.68
N LEU A 63 -10.08 -2.47 -5.79
CA LEU A 63 -11.52 -2.49 -6.07
C LEU A 63 -12.05 -1.09 -6.41
N ARG A 64 -11.52 -0.07 -5.72
CA ARG A 64 -11.91 1.32 -6.00
C ARG A 64 -11.35 1.79 -7.33
N ALA A 65 -10.13 1.42 -7.69
CA ALA A 65 -9.54 1.70 -8.99
C ALA A 65 -10.39 1.07 -10.10
N GLU A 66 -10.70 -0.23 -10.02
CA GLU A 66 -11.54 -0.94 -10.99
C GLU A 66 -12.88 -0.22 -11.22
N ARG A 67 -13.55 0.21 -10.14
CA ARG A 67 -14.88 0.83 -10.19
C ARG A 67 -14.88 2.30 -10.58
N ARG A 68 -13.83 3.07 -10.24
CA ARG A 68 -13.87 4.55 -10.27
C ARG A 68 -12.83 5.18 -11.18
N LEU A 69 -11.85 4.42 -11.68
CA LEU A 69 -10.79 4.98 -12.53
C LEU A 69 -11.36 5.63 -13.81
N SER A 70 -12.47 5.11 -14.35
CA SER A 70 -13.22 5.75 -15.45
C SER A 70 -13.73 7.16 -15.11
N SER A 71 -14.11 7.40 -13.85
CA SER A 71 -14.52 8.72 -13.37
C SER A 71 -13.31 9.62 -13.12
N TRP A 72 -12.20 9.07 -12.63
CA TRP A 72 -10.98 9.83 -12.32
C TRP A 72 -10.26 10.31 -13.58
N LEU A 73 -10.22 9.47 -14.61
CA LEU A 73 -9.58 9.77 -15.89
C LEU A 73 -10.57 10.28 -16.95
N GLY A 74 -11.85 10.45 -16.60
CA GLY A 74 -12.91 10.83 -17.54
C GLY A 74 -12.70 12.18 -18.27
N ARG A 75 -11.86 13.06 -17.71
CA ARG A 75 -11.42 14.31 -18.37
C ARG A 75 -10.49 14.06 -19.56
N PHE A 76 -9.72 12.97 -19.51
CA PHE A 76 -8.70 12.62 -20.50
C PHE A 76 -9.15 11.53 -21.46
N LEU A 77 -9.92 10.56 -20.95
CA LEU A 77 -10.32 9.35 -21.64
C LEU A 77 -11.84 9.17 -21.58
N ARG A 78 -12.45 8.84 -22.73
CA ARG A 78 -13.86 8.49 -22.86
C ARG A 78 -14.04 6.98 -22.97
N GLY A 79 -15.16 6.50 -22.43
CA GLY A 79 -15.57 5.09 -22.53
C GLY A 79 -14.60 4.12 -21.86
N LEU A 80 -13.83 4.57 -20.86
CA LEU A 80 -12.82 3.75 -20.19
C LEU A 80 -13.47 2.53 -19.52
N ARG A 81 -13.13 1.33 -19.99
CA ARG A 81 -13.47 0.06 -19.34
C ARG A 81 -12.23 -0.44 -18.62
N VAL A 82 -12.36 -0.73 -17.34
CA VAL A 82 -11.27 -1.15 -16.45
C VAL A 82 -11.63 -2.52 -15.92
N ARG A 83 -10.73 -3.50 -16.06
CA ARG A 83 -10.93 -4.89 -15.63
C ARG A 83 -9.58 -5.55 -15.33
N PRO A 84 -9.54 -6.61 -14.52
CA PRO A 84 -8.36 -7.46 -14.40
C PRO A 84 -7.92 -8.06 -15.75
N PRO A 85 -6.63 -8.36 -15.97
CA PRO A 85 -6.13 -8.87 -17.25
C PRO A 85 -6.82 -10.14 -17.75
N GLY A 86 -7.18 -11.06 -16.84
CA GLY A 86 -7.87 -12.31 -17.16
C GLY A 86 -9.22 -12.10 -17.86
N GLU A 87 -9.92 -10.98 -17.60
CA GLU A 87 -11.17 -10.68 -18.28
C GLU A 87 -11.00 -10.19 -19.73
N TRP A 88 -9.76 -9.88 -20.14
CA TRP A 88 -9.40 -9.48 -21.50
C TRP A 88 -8.79 -10.64 -22.31
N GLU A 89 -8.85 -11.86 -21.80
CA GLU A 89 -8.24 -13.04 -22.42
C GLU A 89 -8.67 -13.20 -23.89
N ARG A 90 -9.95 -13.00 -24.19
CA ARG A 90 -10.47 -13.16 -25.56
C ARG A 90 -9.87 -12.14 -26.54
N GLU A 91 -9.60 -10.93 -26.07
CA GLU A 91 -8.97 -9.88 -26.87
C GLU A 91 -7.46 -10.11 -27.04
N PHE A 92 -6.77 -10.62 -26.01
CA PHE A 92 -5.31 -10.72 -26.03
C PHE A 92 -4.74 -12.06 -26.49
N ARG A 93 -5.46 -13.18 -26.33
CA ARG A 93 -5.00 -14.51 -26.80
C ARG A 93 -4.61 -14.55 -28.29
N PRO A 94 -5.29 -13.84 -29.22
CA PRO A 94 -4.87 -13.79 -30.63
C PRO A 94 -3.65 -12.91 -30.89
N LEU A 95 -3.31 -12.00 -29.98
CA LEU A 95 -2.28 -10.97 -30.18
C LEU A 95 -0.97 -11.37 -29.49
N LEU A 96 -1.05 -11.90 -28.26
CA LEU A 96 0.10 -12.23 -27.42
C LEU A 96 0.44 -13.71 -27.49
N SER A 97 1.73 -14.02 -27.34
CA SER A 97 2.16 -15.38 -27.06
C SER A 97 1.65 -15.83 -25.68
N PRO A 98 1.51 -17.15 -25.42
CA PRO A 98 1.09 -17.65 -24.11
C PRO A 98 1.96 -17.08 -22.96
N ALA A 99 3.28 -17.09 -23.11
CA ALA A 99 4.21 -16.58 -22.10
C ALA A 99 4.12 -15.05 -21.90
N ALA A 100 3.79 -14.29 -22.94
CA ALA A 100 3.56 -12.84 -22.81
C ALA A 100 2.23 -12.56 -22.11
N PHE A 101 1.19 -13.34 -22.43
CA PHE A 101 -0.10 -13.21 -21.74
C PHE A 101 -0.02 -13.64 -20.28
N ASP A 102 0.67 -14.74 -19.97
CA ASP A 102 0.84 -15.22 -18.59
C ASP A 102 1.56 -14.17 -17.74
N ARG A 103 2.58 -13.49 -18.28
CA ARG A 103 3.20 -12.34 -17.61
C ARG A 103 2.24 -11.17 -17.44
N LEU A 104 1.43 -10.85 -18.45
CA LEU A 104 0.45 -9.78 -18.37
C LEU A 104 -0.65 -10.05 -17.31
N LEU A 105 -0.89 -11.31 -16.95
CA LEU A 105 -1.84 -11.65 -15.87
C LEU A 105 -1.42 -11.14 -14.49
N ASP A 106 -0.13 -10.85 -14.30
CA ASP A 106 0.40 -10.32 -13.04
C ASP A 106 0.12 -8.82 -12.87
N ALA A 107 -0.39 -8.12 -13.90
CA ALA A 107 -0.84 -6.75 -13.76
C ALA A 107 -2.15 -6.67 -12.97
N ASP A 108 -2.30 -5.67 -12.09
CA ASP A 108 -3.53 -5.54 -11.29
C ASP A 108 -4.75 -5.25 -12.17
N LEU A 109 -4.61 -4.27 -13.07
CA LEU A 109 -5.71 -3.83 -13.93
C LEU A 109 -5.23 -3.45 -15.32
N LEU A 110 -6.08 -3.74 -16.30
CA LEU A 110 -5.99 -3.17 -17.65
C LEU A 110 -7.22 -2.31 -17.92
N ALA A 111 -7.01 -1.20 -18.60
CA ALA A 111 -8.09 -0.37 -19.06
C ALA A 111 -8.00 -0.05 -20.55
N ARG A 112 -9.15 -0.02 -21.22
CA ARG A 112 -9.26 0.42 -22.62
C ARG A 112 -10.20 1.59 -22.72
N GLY A 113 -9.77 2.67 -23.36
CA GLY A 113 -10.57 3.87 -23.58
C GLY A 113 -10.15 4.62 -24.83
N ARG A 114 -10.69 5.82 -25.03
CA ARG A 114 -10.36 6.69 -26.17
C ARG A 114 -9.97 8.08 -25.71
N LEU A 115 -8.97 8.68 -26.33
CA LEU A 115 -8.56 10.05 -26.01
C LEU A 115 -9.68 11.05 -26.31
N THR A 116 -9.93 11.96 -25.36
CA THR A 116 -10.95 13.01 -25.52
C THR A 116 -10.56 14.02 -26.59
N LEU A 117 -9.28 14.40 -26.69
CA LEU A 117 -8.82 15.53 -27.51
C LEU A 117 -8.27 15.11 -28.89
N ASP A 118 -7.77 13.88 -29.05
CA ASP A 118 -7.04 13.45 -30.26
C ASP A 118 -7.85 12.47 -31.12
N GLY A 119 -8.97 12.93 -31.67
CA GLY A 119 -9.73 12.17 -32.67
C GLY A 119 -10.27 10.81 -32.20
N GLN A 120 -10.43 10.60 -30.88
CA GLN A 120 -10.90 9.34 -30.29
C GLN A 120 -9.97 8.13 -30.53
N ARG A 121 -8.65 8.36 -30.59
CA ARG A 121 -7.64 7.27 -30.64
C ARG A 121 -7.83 6.33 -29.46
N GLU A 122 -7.86 5.03 -29.73
CA GLU A 122 -7.92 3.99 -28.69
C GLU A 122 -6.59 3.93 -27.93
N VAL A 123 -6.67 3.88 -26.61
CA VAL A 123 -5.52 3.80 -25.71
C VAL A 123 -5.80 2.75 -24.65
N TRP A 124 -4.78 1.95 -24.38
CA TRP A 124 -4.71 1.01 -23.27
C TRP A 124 -3.94 1.62 -22.10
N LEU A 125 -4.40 1.34 -20.89
CA LEU A 125 -3.68 1.63 -19.66
C LEU A 125 -3.29 0.30 -19.04
N ALA A 126 -2.01 0.12 -18.75
CA ALA A 126 -1.51 -0.99 -17.96
C ALA A 126 -1.21 -0.47 -16.55
N ILE A 127 -1.93 -0.96 -15.55
CA ILE A 127 -2.05 -0.28 -14.26
C ILE A 127 -1.53 -1.20 -13.16
N GLU A 128 -0.58 -0.67 -12.40
CA GLU A 128 -0.13 -1.22 -11.13
C GLU A 128 -0.72 -0.42 -9.97
N VAL A 129 -1.19 -1.09 -8.93
CA VAL A 129 -1.87 -0.53 -7.77
C VAL A 129 -1.11 -0.92 -6.51
N SER A 130 -0.62 0.08 -5.80
CA SER A 130 -0.02 -0.12 -4.47
C SER A 130 -0.29 1.08 -3.59
N ARG A 131 -0.43 0.86 -2.27
CA ARG A 131 -0.64 1.97 -1.32
C ARG A 131 0.52 2.96 -1.36
N VAL A 132 1.75 2.44 -1.39
CA VAL A 132 2.98 3.21 -1.47
C VAL A 132 3.76 2.66 -2.66
N ILE A 133 3.83 3.44 -3.72
CA ILE A 133 4.49 3.05 -4.96
C ILE A 133 6.00 3.12 -4.77
N ASP A 134 6.68 2.01 -5.03
CA ASP A 134 8.14 1.93 -5.12
C ASP A 134 8.63 1.90 -6.58
N ALA A 135 9.95 1.82 -6.78
CA ALA A 135 10.53 1.81 -8.12
C ALA A 135 10.20 0.53 -8.91
N GLU A 136 9.92 -0.58 -8.23
CA GLU A 136 9.55 -1.85 -8.86
C GLU A 136 8.12 -1.76 -9.40
N ASP A 137 7.19 -1.16 -8.66
CA ASP A 137 5.83 -0.88 -9.15
C ASP A 137 5.85 -0.08 -10.47
N VAL A 138 6.74 0.93 -10.57
CA VAL A 138 6.92 1.71 -11.81
C VAL A 138 7.46 0.84 -12.95
N ALA A 139 8.44 -0.02 -12.65
CA ALA A 139 9.04 -0.92 -13.63
C ALA A 139 8.02 -1.95 -14.15
N ARG A 140 7.19 -2.54 -13.26
CA ARG A 140 6.11 -3.47 -13.64
C ARG A 140 5.10 -2.80 -14.56
N ALA A 141 4.59 -1.61 -14.18
CA ALA A 141 3.67 -0.86 -15.04
C ALA A 141 4.24 -0.59 -16.44
N GLN A 142 5.53 -0.28 -16.53
CA GLN A 142 6.24 -0.10 -17.79
C GLN A 142 6.37 -1.39 -18.60
N GLU A 143 6.73 -2.51 -17.97
CA GLU A 143 6.79 -3.83 -18.61
C GLU A 143 5.43 -4.20 -19.21
N TRP A 144 4.35 -4.05 -18.45
CA TRP A 144 3.00 -4.34 -18.91
C TRP A 144 2.60 -3.50 -20.13
N ALA A 145 2.86 -2.19 -20.09
CA ALA A 145 2.62 -1.33 -21.23
C ALA A 145 3.46 -1.74 -22.45
N GLN A 146 4.71 -2.15 -22.24
CA GLN A 146 5.60 -2.57 -23.31
C GLN A 146 5.12 -3.86 -23.99
N LEU A 147 4.64 -4.87 -23.23
CA LEU A 147 4.04 -6.08 -23.79
C LEU A 147 2.87 -5.77 -24.74
N LEU A 148 2.01 -4.82 -24.37
CA LEU A 148 0.91 -4.38 -25.22
C LEU A 148 1.39 -3.63 -26.46
N ARG A 149 2.48 -2.86 -26.35
CA ARG A 149 3.05 -2.12 -27.48
C ARG A 149 3.76 -3.01 -28.48
N GLU A 150 4.37 -4.10 -28.04
CA GLU A 150 5.00 -5.08 -28.92
C GLU A 150 4.01 -5.72 -29.90
N VAL A 151 2.73 -5.76 -29.55
CA VAL A 151 1.64 -6.20 -30.44
C VAL A 151 0.92 -5.04 -31.15
N GLY A 152 1.52 -3.85 -31.17
CA GLY A 152 1.06 -2.69 -31.93
C GLY A 152 -0.04 -1.86 -31.27
N LEU A 153 -0.34 -2.10 -29.98
CA LEU A 153 -1.33 -1.29 -29.26
C LEU A 153 -0.70 -0.01 -28.72
N VAL A 154 -1.49 1.06 -28.64
CA VAL A 154 -1.09 2.27 -27.91
C VAL A 154 -1.36 2.02 -26.43
N ALA A 155 -0.31 1.73 -25.66
CA ALA A 155 -0.41 1.50 -24.23
C ALA A 155 0.40 2.52 -23.42
N VAL A 156 -0.19 2.94 -22.31
CA VAL A 156 0.36 3.88 -21.33
C VAL A 156 0.57 3.15 -20.00
N PRO A 157 1.78 3.17 -19.42
CA PRO A 157 2.02 2.65 -18.09
C PRO A 157 1.42 3.59 -17.03
N VAL A 158 0.77 3.01 -16.03
CA VAL A 158 0.11 3.74 -14.94
C VAL A 158 0.46 3.10 -13.60
N VAL A 159 0.82 3.94 -12.64
CA VAL A 159 0.88 3.55 -11.22
C VAL A 159 -0.20 4.30 -10.44
N LEU A 160 -0.87 3.59 -9.54
CA LEU A 160 -2.00 4.11 -8.77
C LEU A 160 -1.80 3.83 -7.30
N GLY A 161 -1.67 4.88 -6.51
CA GLY A 161 -1.33 4.74 -5.10
C GLY A 161 -1.56 5.99 -4.28
N ALA A 162 -1.39 5.89 -2.96
CA ALA A 162 -1.56 7.05 -2.08
C ALA A 162 -0.29 7.91 -2.00
N ALA A 163 0.89 7.31 -2.22
CA ALA A 163 2.17 8.00 -2.17
C ALA A 163 3.20 7.32 -3.09
N LEU A 164 4.26 8.05 -3.41
CA LEU A 164 5.48 7.54 -4.06
C LEU A 164 6.62 7.57 -3.04
N THR A 165 7.48 6.56 -3.06
CA THR A 165 8.83 6.65 -2.50
C THR A 165 9.68 7.68 -3.25
N GLY A 166 10.88 8.00 -2.73
CA GLY A 166 11.79 8.93 -3.40
C GLY A 166 12.21 8.41 -4.78
N GLU A 167 12.64 7.15 -4.81
CA GLU A 167 13.09 6.42 -5.98
C GLU A 167 11.96 6.26 -7.01
N ALA A 168 10.74 5.96 -6.57
CA ALA A 168 9.58 5.88 -7.45
C ALA A 168 9.26 7.22 -8.11
N ARG A 169 9.40 8.35 -7.40
CA ARG A 169 9.17 9.68 -7.98
C ARG A 169 10.15 9.95 -9.12
N GLU A 170 11.43 9.68 -8.91
CA GLU A 170 12.44 9.81 -9.97
C GLU A 170 12.15 8.88 -11.16
N ALA A 171 11.76 7.63 -10.88
CA ALA A 171 11.40 6.67 -11.91
C ALA A 171 10.17 7.10 -12.72
N VAL A 172 9.10 7.56 -12.07
CA VAL A 172 7.87 8.08 -12.72
C VAL A 172 8.20 9.23 -13.67
N GLU A 173 9.03 10.18 -13.22
CA GLU A 173 9.39 11.35 -14.03
C GLU A 173 10.27 10.99 -15.22
N ARG A 174 11.26 10.11 -15.00
CA ARG A 174 12.20 9.64 -16.02
C ARG A 174 11.53 8.75 -17.05
N GLU A 175 10.68 7.82 -16.60
CA GLU A 175 9.99 6.85 -17.45
C GLU A 175 8.66 7.36 -18.00
N ARG A 176 8.25 8.57 -17.59
CA ARG A 176 6.96 9.18 -17.94
C ARG A 176 5.81 8.18 -17.72
N VAL A 177 5.76 7.61 -16.52
CA VAL A 177 4.65 6.77 -16.09
C VAL A 177 3.54 7.67 -15.55
N LEU A 178 2.29 7.36 -15.85
CA LEU A 178 1.18 8.15 -15.30
C LEU A 178 1.02 7.81 -13.82
N PHE A 179 1.07 8.82 -12.95
CA PHE A 179 0.79 8.62 -11.53
C PHE A 179 -0.63 9.11 -11.19
N VAL A 180 -1.46 8.19 -10.72
CA VAL A 180 -2.77 8.48 -10.16
C VAL A 180 -2.68 8.41 -8.63
N GLU A 181 -2.58 9.57 -7.99
CA GLU A 181 -2.58 9.67 -6.55
C GLU A 181 -4.00 9.51 -6.03
N ALA A 182 -4.31 8.42 -5.35
CA ALA A 182 -5.63 8.13 -4.82
C ALA A 182 -5.58 7.86 -3.31
N THR A 183 -6.26 8.72 -2.55
CA THR A 183 -6.54 8.48 -1.12
C THR A 183 -8.05 8.31 -0.92
N LEU A 184 -8.47 7.97 0.30
CA LEU A 184 -9.90 7.90 0.65
C LEU A 184 -10.65 9.21 0.35
N GLN A 185 -10.00 10.36 0.48
CA GLN A 185 -10.63 11.68 0.38
C GLN A 185 -10.41 12.38 -0.96
N ARG A 186 -9.29 12.13 -1.65
CA ARG A 186 -8.90 12.89 -2.85
C ARG A 186 -8.31 12.00 -3.94
N VAL A 187 -8.39 12.47 -5.17
CA VAL A 187 -7.74 11.86 -6.33
C VAL A 187 -7.10 12.94 -7.17
N TRP A 188 -5.83 12.73 -7.53
CA TRP A 188 -5.07 13.62 -8.42
C TRP A 188 -4.38 12.78 -9.49
N VAL A 189 -4.21 13.38 -10.67
CA VAL A 189 -3.53 12.74 -11.81
C VAL A 189 -2.37 13.61 -12.21
N HIS A 190 -1.17 13.03 -12.17
CA HIS A 190 0.11 13.70 -12.35
C HIS A 190 0.76 13.26 -13.65
N GLY A 191 1.45 14.18 -14.34
CA GLY A 191 2.28 13.85 -15.50
C GLY A 191 1.55 13.56 -16.82
N TRP A 192 0.22 13.74 -16.90
CA TRP A 192 -0.57 13.38 -18.09
C TRP A 192 -0.03 13.91 -19.42
N GLU A 193 0.35 15.19 -19.50
CA GLU A 193 0.83 15.78 -20.75
C GLU A 193 2.14 15.12 -21.23
N ALA A 194 3.12 14.96 -20.34
CA ALA A 194 4.40 14.33 -20.66
C ALA A 194 4.25 12.84 -20.99
N VAL A 195 3.31 12.16 -20.33
CA VAL A 195 2.94 10.77 -20.63
C VAL A 195 2.31 10.68 -22.02
N ARG A 196 1.36 11.57 -22.35
CA ARG A 196 0.69 11.60 -23.66
C ARG A 196 1.70 11.80 -24.79
N GLU A 197 2.62 12.74 -24.62
CA GLU A 197 3.67 13.03 -25.59
C GLU A 197 4.61 11.84 -25.82
N ARG A 198 4.97 11.08 -24.78
CA ARG A 198 5.87 9.91 -24.94
C ARG A 198 5.16 8.69 -25.50
N TRP A 199 3.97 8.38 -24.96
CA TRP A 199 3.37 7.07 -25.16
C TRP A 199 2.25 7.05 -26.18
N VAL A 200 1.66 8.20 -26.52
CA VAL A 200 0.50 8.27 -27.40
C VAL A 200 0.76 9.00 -28.72
N ALA A 201 1.71 9.94 -28.76
CA ALA A 201 2.16 10.55 -30.02
C ALA A 201 2.80 9.48 -30.93
#